data_AF-A0A7S3ND20-F1
#
_entry.id   AF-A0A7S3ND20-F1
#
_cell.length_a   1.000
_cell.length_b   1.000
_cell.length_c   1.000
_cell.angle_alpha   90.00
_cell.angle_beta   90.00
_cell.angle_gamma   90.00
#
_symmetry.space_group_name_H-M   'P 1'
#
loop_
_entity.id
_entity.type
_entity.pdbx_description
1 polymer ?
#
loop_
_entity_poly.entity_id
_entity_poly.type
_entity_poly.pdbx_seq_one_letter_code
_entity_poly.pdbx_strand_id
1 'polypeptide(L)'
;VYNAVMFAGYTGVFTGMKPGKFAISINERQPHASFGLFFNLFGWIFTSTSPAMLLRQVCETAQSFTEAKQMLADTLLTAPVYFTISGTEMNEGAVITRNRF
;
A
#
# COMPACT_ATOMS: atom_id res chain seq x y z
N VAL A 1 2.17 16.68 5.70
CA VAL A 1 3.53 16.43 5.18
C VAL A 1 3.94 15.01 5.58
N TYR A 2 4.54 14.25 4.67
CA TYR A 2 5.04 12.90 4.90
C TYR A 2 6.43 12.75 4.25
N ASN A 3 7.21 11.78 4.69
CA ASN A 3 8.50 11.43 4.11
C ASN A 3 8.39 10.11 3.35
N ALA A 4 9.11 9.97 2.23
CA ALA A 4 9.13 8.74 1.45
C ALA A 4 10.48 8.53 0.76
N VAL A 5 10.85 7.26 0.57
CA VAL A 5 12.05 6.85 -0.18
C VAL A 5 11.61 6.35 -1.55
N MET A 6 12.04 7.03 -2.61
CA MET A 6 11.53 6.85 -3.96
C MET A 6 12.60 6.85 -5.05
N PHE A 7 12.20 6.40 -6.24
CA PHE A 7 12.99 6.50 -7.46
C PHE A 7 12.55 7.72 -8.27
N ALA A 8 13.51 8.46 -8.84
CA ALA A 8 13.22 9.60 -9.69
C ALA A 8 12.33 9.18 -10.89
N GLY A 9 11.26 9.93 -11.15
CA GLY A 9 10.30 9.64 -12.21
C GLY A 9 9.18 8.67 -11.83
N TYR A 10 9.23 8.03 -10.65
CA TYR A 10 8.13 7.20 -10.15
C TYR A 10 7.21 7.99 -9.22
N THR A 11 5.91 7.95 -9.49
CA THR A 11 4.93 8.79 -8.78
C THR A 11 4.27 8.12 -7.57
N GLY A 12 4.39 6.79 -7.43
CA GLY A 12 3.82 6.05 -6.30
C GLY A 12 4.73 6.11 -5.09
N VAL A 13 4.35 5.45 -3.98
CA VAL A 13 5.22 5.31 -2.81
C VAL A 13 5.35 3.85 -2.39
N PHE A 14 6.59 3.38 -2.21
CA PHE A 14 6.87 2.01 -1.71
C PHE A 14 7.20 1.97 -0.22
N THR A 15 7.82 3.02 0.30
CA THR A 15 8.14 3.18 1.72
C THR A 15 7.88 4.62 2.11
N GLY A 16 7.00 4.82 3.09
CA GLY A 16 6.54 6.14 3.51
C GLY A 16 6.31 6.23 5.02
N MET A 17 6.45 7.43 5.57
CA MET A 17 6.25 7.73 6.98
C MET A 17 5.52 9.05 7.13
N LYS A 18 4.44 9.05 7.92
CA LYS A 18 3.78 10.27 8.39
C LYS A 18 4.22 10.53 9.84
N PRO A 19 5.07 11.55 10.09
CA PRO A 19 5.64 11.78 11.41
C PRO A 19 4.60 11.84 12.51
N GLY A 20 4.85 11.12 13.61
CA GLY A 20 3.96 11.06 14.77
C GLY A 20 2.63 10.32 14.52
N LYS A 21 2.49 9.57 13.42
CA LYS A 21 1.25 8.85 13.10
C LYS A 21 1.50 7.40 12.71
N PHE A 22 2.24 7.16 11.62
CA PHE A 22 2.49 5.80 11.13
C PHE A 22 3.65 5.76 10.13
N ALA A 23 4.20 4.56 9.93
CA ALA A 23 5.12 4.22 8.84
C ALA A 23 4.61 2.99 8.10
N ILE A 24 4.82 2.94 6.78
CA ILE A 24 4.30 1.90 5.89
C ILE A 24 5.38 1.48 4.89
N SER A 25 5.51 0.18 4.63
CA SER A 25 6.29 -0.37 3.53
C SER A 25 5.48 -1.38 2.70
N ILE A 26 5.83 -1.47 1.42
CA ILE A 26 5.29 -2.45 0.47
C ILE A 26 6.28 -3.60 0.30
N ASN A 27 5.77 -4.83 0.37
CA ASN A 27 6.48 -6.02 -0.06
C ASN A 27 5.69 -6.71 -1.16
N GLU A 28 6.37 -7.07 -2.24
CA GLU A 28 5.74 -7.74 -3.38
C GLU A 28 5.20 -9.12 -2.98
N ARG A 29 4.02 -9.46 -3.51
CA ARG A 29 3.41 -10.77 -3.33
C ARG A 29 3.09 -11.39 -4.68
N GLN A 30 3.75 -12.52 -4.99
CA GLN A 30 3.55 -13.26 -6.24
C GLN A 30 2.92 -14.64 -5.99
N PRO A 31 1.58 -14.75 -5.95
CA PRO A 31 0.91 -16.01 -5.67
C PRO A 31 1.00 -17.03 -6.82
N HIS A 32 1.14 -16.59 -8.08
CA HIS A 32 1.28 -17.46 -9.25
C HIS A 32 2.20 -16.85 -10.32
N ALA A 33 3.34 -17.49 -10.59
CA ALA A 33 4.42 -16.93 -11.42
C ALA A 33 4.07 -16.79 -12.92
N SER A 34 3.16 -17.61 -13.45
CA SER A 34 3.04 -17.76 -14.92
C SER A 34 2.04 -16.83 -15.60
N PHE A 35 1.14 -16.15 -14.87
CA PHE A 35 0.11 -15.27 -15.47
C PHE A 35 -0.11 -13.93 -14.72
N GLY A 36 0.74 -13.59 -13.73
CA GLY A 36 0.55 -12.41 -12.88
C GLY A 36 0.44 -11.09 -13.65
N LEU A 37 1.28 -10.90 -14.67
CA LEU A 37 1.28 -9.67 -15.49
C LEU A 37 -0.01 -9.49 -16.30
N PHE A 38 -0.55 -10.59 -16.85
CA PHE A 38 -1.80 -10.58 -17.61
C PHE A 38 -2.98 -10.17 -16.72
N PHE A 39 -3.11 -10.78 -15.53
CA PHE A 39 -4.15 -10.40 -14.57
C PHE A 39 -3.98 -8.97 -14.04
N ASN A 40 -2.75 -8.48 -13.89
CA ASN A 40 -2.51 -7.10 -13.46
C ASN A 40 -2.90 -6.08 -14.55
N LEU A 41 -2.66 -6.39 -15.82
CA LEU A 41 -3.03 -5.53 -16.95
C LEU A 41 -4.56 -5.46 -17.10
N PHE A 42 -5.26 -6.60 -17.03
CA PHE A 42 -6.73 -6.62 -16.98
C PHE A 42 -7.27 -5.92 -15.74
N GLY A 43 -6.65 -6.15 -14.58
CA GLY A 43 -6.98 -5.46 -13.34
C GLY A 43 -6.90 -3.94 -13.49
N TRP A 44 -5.95 -3.40 -14.24
CA TRP A 44 -5.84 -1.96 -14.46
C TRP A 44 -7.03 -1.35 -15.24
N ILE A 45 -7.70 -2.14 -16.07
CA ILE A 45 -8.91 -1.71 -16.80
C ILE A 45 -10.14 -1.65 -15.87
N PHE A 46 -10.18 -2.49 -14.83
CA PHE A 46 -11.35 -2.68 -13.95
C PHE A 46 -11.16 -2.21 -12.50
N THR A 47 -9.92 -1.91 -12.09
CA THR A 47 -9.55 -1.48 -10.74
C THR A 47 -8.61 -0.28 -10.82
N SER A 48 -8.86 0.73 -10.00
CA SER A 48 -8.36 2.09 -10.25
C SER A 48 -7.04 2.43 -9.55
N THR A 49 -6.51 1.57 -8.67
CA THR A 49 -5.40 1.95 -7.77
C THR A 49 -4.33 0.87 -7.65
N SER A 50 -3.09 1.21 -8.01
CA SER A 50 -1.93 0.35 -7.75
C SER A 50 -1.53 0.41 -6.27
N PRO A 51 -0.91 -0.64 -5.70
CA PRO A 51 -0.47 -0.62 -4.31
C PRO A 51 0.39 0.60 -3.93
N ALA A 52 1.26 1.03 -4.85
CA ALA A 52 2.12 2.19 -4.62
C ALA A 52 1.35 3.52 -4.65
N MET A 53 0.31 3.64 -5.50
CA MET A 53 -0.57 4.81 -5.48
C MET A 53 -1.40 4.85 -4.20
N LEU A 54 -1.89 3.70 -3.74
CA LEU A 54 -2.62 3.61 -2.49
C LEU A 54 -1.77 4.05 -1.31
N LEU A 55 -0.54 3.56 -1.18
CA LEU A 55 0.33 3.96 -0.07
C LEU A 55 0.59 5.47 -0.10
N ARG A 56 0.85 6.05 -1.28
CA ARG A 56 0.95 7.51 -1.43
C ARG A 56 -0.30 8.23 -0.90
N GLN A 57 -1.49 7.79 -1.34
CA GLN A 57 -2.76 8.36 -0.90
C GLN A 57 -2.94 8.25 0.63
N VAL A 58 -2.62 7.10 1.22
CA VAL A 58 -2.67 6.88 2.66
C VAL A 58 -1.75 7.86 3.40
N CYS A 59 -0.51 8.04 2.96
CA CYS A 59 0.40 9.02 3.55
C CYS A 59 -0.12 10.46 3.43
N GLU A 60 -0.74 10.80 2.30
CA GLU A 60 -1.33 12.13 2.07
C GLU A 60 -2.55 12.37 2.95
N THR A 61 -3.52 11.45 3.00
CA THR A 61 -4.85 11.71 3.57
C THR A 61 -5.05 11.16 4.98
N ALA A 62 -4.54 9.96 5.31
CA ALA A 62 -4.86 9.30 6.57
C ALA A 62 -4.29 10.05 7.79
N GLN A 63 -5.08 10.16 8.85
CA GLN A 63 -4.75 10.94 10.04
C GLN A 63 -4.42 10.08 11.27
N SER A 64 -4.56 8.75 11.19
CA SER A 64 -4.25 7.80 12.26
C SER A 64 -3.76 6.45 11.71
N PHE A 65 -3.12 5.64 12.55
CA PHE A 65 -2.77 4.26 12.23
C PHE A 65 -4.00 3.43 11.85
N THR A 66 -5.10 3.55 12.61
CA THR A 66 -6.35 2.82 12.37
C THR A 66 -6.95 3.15 11.01
N GLU A 67 -7.03 4.43 10.66
CA GLU A 67 -7.51 4.89 9.35
C GLU A 67 -6.61 4.39 8.22
N ALA A 68 -5.28 4.52 8.38
CA ALA A 68 -4.31 4.05 7.40
C ALA A 68 -4.44 2.53 7.19
N LYS A 69 -4.54 1.75 8.27
CA LYS A 69 -4.73 0.29 8.24
C LYS A 69 -6.03 -0.06 7.51
N GLN A 70 -7.12 0.65 7.77
CA GLN A 70 -8.41 0.41 7.11
C GLN A 70 -8.33 0.70 5.60
N MET A 71 -7.77 1.84 5.21
CA MET A 71 -7.56 2.18 3.80
C MET A 71 -6.73 1.11 3.07
N LEU A 72 -5.65 0.63 3.71
CA LEU A 72 -4.79 -0.43 3.18
C LEU A 72 -5.47 -1.80 3.15
N ALA A 73 -6.48 -2.06 3.97
CA ALA A 73 -7.22 -3.32 4.01
C ALA A 73 -8.37 -3.38 2.99
N ASP A 74 -9.07 -2.26 2.80
CA ASP A 74 -10.38 -2.27 2.12
C ASP A 74 -10.31 -1.80 0.66
N THR A 75 -9.28 -1.03 0.28
CA THR A 75 -9.19 -0.46 -1.08
C THR A 75 -8.87 -1.54 -2.11
N LEU A 76 -9.67 -1.66 -3.18
CA LEU A 76 -9.41 -2.57 -4.30
C LEU A 76 -8.05 -2.30 -4.97
N LEU A 77 -7.33 -3.35 -5.36
CA LEU A 77 -5.96 -3.26 -5.86
C LEU A 77 -5.78 -3.97 -7.20
N THR A 78 -4.89 -3.42 -8.02
CA THR A 78 -4.50 -4.04 -9.30
C THR A 78 -3.66 -5.32 -9.13
N ALA A 79 -2.98 -5.48 -7.99
CA ALA A 79 -2.07 -6.59 -7.72
C ALA A 79 -2.09 -7.03 -6.23
N PRO A 80 -1.83 -8.31 -5.93
CA PRO A 80 -1.60 -8.78 -4.57
C PRO A 80 -0.36 -8.13 -3.96
N VAL A 81 -0.39 -7.89 -2.66
CA VAL A 81 0.69 -7.17 -1.96
C VAL A 81 0.67 -7.49 -0.46
N TYR A 82 1.82 -7.33 0.19
CA TYR A 82 1.87 -7.19 1.64
C TYR A 82 2.12 -5.71 1.98
N PHE A 83 1.28 -5.16 2.85
CA PHE A 83 1.58 -3.88 3.50
C PHE A 83 2.02 -4.16 4.93
N THR A 84 3.19 -3.65 5.30
CA THR A 84 3.63 -3.61 6.69
C THR A 84 3.40 -2.20 7.19
N ILE A 85 2.64 -2.06 8.28
CA ILE A 85 2.32 -0.76 8.89
C ILE A 85 2.63 -0.80 10.38
N SER A 86 3.20 0.29 10.89
CA SER A 86 3.41 0.55 12.31
C SER A 86 2.88 1.93 12.68
N GLY A 87 2.26 2.06 13.85
CA GLY A 87 1.82 3.32 14.43
C GLY A 87 2.80 3.85 15.48
N THR A 88 2.30 4.68 16.40
CA THR A 88 3.11 5.26 17.50
C THR A 88 2.76 4.69 18.85
N GLU A 89 1.57 4.09 18.99
CA GLU A 89 1.09 3.56 20.26
C GLU A 89 1.39 2.07 20.44
N MET A 90 1.26 1.61 21.68
CA MET A 90 1.39 0.18 22.00
C MET A 90 0.39 -0.64 21.19
N ASN A 91 0.86 -1.75 20.62
CA ASN A 91 0.10 -2.67 19.76
C ASN A 91 -0.33 -2.11 18.39
N GLU A 92 0.20 -0.96 17.96
CA GLU A 92 0.01 -0.46 16.59
C GLU A 92 1.07 -1.04 15.63
N GLY A 93 0.87 -2.30 15.26
CA GLY A 93 1.68 -2.97 14.24
C GLY A 93 0.86 -4.03 13.50
N ALA A 94 0.95 -4.07 12.17
CA ALA A 94 0.25 -5.07 11.38
C ALA A 94 0.98 -5.41 10.08
N VAL A 95 0.82 -6.66 9.65
CA VAL A 95 1.11 -7.10 8.28
C VAL A 95 -0.22 -7.41 7.61
N ILE A 96 -0.56 -6.64 6.60
CA ILE A 96 -1.82 -6.77 5.86
C ILE A 96 -1.53 -7.56 4.58
N THR A 97 -2.04 -8.78 4.52
CA THR A 97 -1.94 -9.63 3.33
C THR A 97 -3.11 -9.33 2.41
N ARG A 98 -2.84 -8.74 1.24
CA ARG A 98 -3.89 -8.33 0.30
C ARG A 98 -3.95 -9.23 -0.95
N ASN A 99 -5.19 -9.48 -1.36
CA ASN A 99 -5.54 -9.92 -2.70
C ASN A 99 -6.03 -8.71 -3.52
N ARG A 100 -6.34 -8.93 -4.81
CA ARG A 100 -6.86 -7.87 -5.70
C ARG A 100 -8.26 -7.40 -5.30
N PHE A 101 -9.08 -8.35 -4.86
CA PHE A 101 -10.46 -8.20 -4.41
C PHE A 101 -10.57 -8.65 -2.95
#